data_AF-A0A925K7G5-F1
#
_entry.id   AF-A0A925K7G5-F1
#
_cell.length_a   1.000
_cell.length_b   1.000
_cell.length_c   1.000
_cell.angle_alpha   90.00
_cell.angle_beta   90.00
_cell.angle_gamma   90.00
#
_symmetry.space_group_name_H-M   'P 1'
#
loop_
_entity.id
_entity.type
_entity.pdbx_description
1 polymer ?
#
loop_
_entity_poly.entity_id
_entity_poly.type
_entity_poly.pdbx_seq_one_letter_code
_entity_poly.pdbx_strand_id
1 'polypeptide(L)'
;MKKTILYIFSNGRVAAIDKKDGKIIWEIKLKELIGNSLSHAVGQINVEGDNIYIGVYGILICLSTKDGSLKWKNELKGWGYGFVSMGNVSNEAHAASIAATAAAASGAAAI
;
A
#
# COMPACT_ATOMS: atom_id res chain seq x y z
N MET A 1 14.59 -14.88 -3.43
CA MET A 1 14.77 -13.92 -2.33
C MET A 1 13.53 -13.04 -2.26
N LYS A 2 12.83 -12.95 -1.12
CA LYS A 2 11.73 -11.99 -0.96
C LYS A 2 12.28 -10.57 -1.17
N LYS A 3 11.71 -9.81 -2.10
CA LYS A 3 12.09 -8.43 -2.36
C LYS A 3 11.54 -7.60 -1.20
N THR A 4 12.42 -7.15 -0.32
CA THR A 4 12.03 -6.42 0.90
C THR A 4 11.94 -4.93 0.54
N ILE A 5 10.74 -4.49 0.18
CA ILE A 5 10.47 -3.12 -0.28
C ILE A 5 9.85 -2.31 0.85
N LEU A 6 10.21 -1.04 0.96
CA LEU A 6 9.56 -0.04 1.79
C LEU A 6 8.72 0.87 0.88
N TYR A 7 7.45 1.04 1.21
CA TYR A 7 6.58 2.00 0.52
C TYR A 7 6.43 3.25 1.39
N ILE A 8 6.62 4.42 0.79
CA ILE A 8 6.49 5.70 1.48
C ILE A 8 5.49 6.60 0.77
N PHE A 9 4.83 7.45 1.57
CA PHE A 9 4.03 8.56 1.08
C PHE A 9 4.54 9.85 1.70
N SER A 10 4.95 10.81 0.88
CA SER A 10 5.41 12.11 1.34
C SER A 10 5.20 13.17 0.27
N ASN A 11 4.68 14.33 0.68
CA ASN A 11 4.54 15.52 -0.18
C ASN A 11 3.89 15.22 -1.55
N GLY A 12 2.78 14.47 -1.54
CA GLY A 12 2.06 14.12 -2.78
C GLY A 12 2.78 13.12 -3.68
N ARG A 13 3.82 12.43 -3.20
CA ARG A 13 4.54 11.38 -3.91
C ARG A 13 4.42 10.05 -3.20
N VAL A 14 4.36 8.97 -3.97
CA VAL A 14 4.43 7.60 -3.47
C VAL A 14 5.64 6.94 -4.12
N ALA A 15 6.46 6.27 -3.32
CA ALA A 15 7.65 5.60 -3.83
C ALA A 15 7.81 4.20 -3.22
N ALA A 16 8.38 3.30 -4.01
CA ALA A 16 8.97 2.07 -3.54
C ALA A 16 10.48 2.25 -3.37
N ILE A 17 10.98 1.87 -2.20
CA ILE A 17 12.38 1.99 -1.82
C ILE A 17 12.90 0.58 -1.51
N ASP A 18 14.07 0.24 -2.05
CA ASP A 18 14.78 -0.97 -1.66
C ASP A 18 15.26 -0.83 -0.21
N LYS A 19 14.82 -1.73 0.67
CA LYS A 19 15.20 -1.67 2.10
C LYS A 19 16.67 -1.97 2.35
N LYS A 20 17.39 -2.55 1.40
CA LYS A 20 18.80 -2.91 1.55
C LYS A 20 19.71 -1.69 1.40
N ASP A 21 19.44 -0.86 0.40
CA ASP A 21 20.34 0.24 0.03
C ASP A 21 19.66 1.61 -0.06
N GLY A 22 18.34 1.70 0.17
CA GLY A 22 17.60 2.95 0.18
C GLY A 22 17.31 3.53 -1.20
N LYS A 23 17.61 2.83 -2.29
CA LYS A 23 17.34 3.34 -3.64
C LYS A 23 15.86 3.31 -3.97
N ILE A 24 15.41 4.35 -4.67
CA ILE A 24 14.08 4.41 -5.26
C ILE A 24 14.01 3.41 -6.42
N ILE A 25 13.08 2.46 -6.33
CA ILE A 25 12.77 1.47 -7.37
C ILE A 25 11.81 2.08 -8.39
N TRP A 26 10.76 2.74 -7.89
CA TRP A 26 9.82 3.51 -8.67
C TRP A 26 9.26 4.65 -7.81
N GLU A 27 8.81 5.72 -8.47
CA GLU A 27 8.15 6.86 -7.85
C GLU A 27 7.02 7.35 -8.76
N ILE A 28 5.91 7.76 -8.16
CA ILE A 28 4.82 8.47 -8.83
C ILE A 28 4.53 9.78 -8.12
N LYS A 29 4.07 10.77 -8.87
CA LYS A 29 3.51 12.01 -8.35
C LYS A 29 2.00 11.93 -8.42
N LEU A 30 1.33 12.00 -7.28
CA LEU A 30 -0.14 11.90 -7.25
C LEU A 30 -0.81 13.01 -8.05
N LYS A 31 -0.23 14.22 -8.11
CA LYS A 31 -0.76 15.32 -8.95
C LYS A 31 -1.02 14.90 -10.40
N GLU A 32 -0.18 14.03 -10.95
CA GLU A 32 -0.31 13.53 -12.33
C GLU A 32 -1.48 12.54 -12.48
N LEU A 33 -1.85 11.85 -11.39
CA LEU A 33 -2.94 10.86 -11.36
C LEU A 33 -4.30 11.45 -10.97
N ILE A 34 -4.31 12.45 -10.08
CA ILE A 34 -5.53 12.97 -9.46
C ILE A 34 -5.86 14.43 -9.83
N GLY A 35 -4.97 15.12 -10.55
CA GLY A 35 -5.18 16.48 -11.03
C GLY A 35 -5.04 17.61 -10.00
N ASN A 36 -4.86 17.28 -8.71
CA ASN A 36 -4.73 18.26 -7.62
C ASN A 36 -3.31 18.31 -7.05
N SER A 37 -2.86 19.51 -6.68
CA SER A 37 -1.59 19.67 -5.96
C SER A 37 -1.79 19.25 -4.51
N LEU A 38 -1.04 18.24 -4.07
CA LEU A 38 -1.05 17.72 -2.69
C LEU A 38 0.19 18.16 -1.90
N SER A 39 0.78 19.30 -2.29
CA SER A 39 1.92 19.88 -1.58
C SER A 39 1.54 20.11 -0.12
N HIS A 40 2.35 19.63 0.82
CA HIS A 40 2.10 19.72 2.27
C HIS A 40 0.90 18.93 2.79
N ALA A 41 0.21 18.14 1.96
CA ALA A 41 -0.88 17.30 2.44
C ALA A 41 -0.33 16.15 3.29
N VAL A 42 -0.87 16.01 4.49
CA VAL A 42 -0.61 14.88 5.37
C VAL A 42 -1.66 13.81 5.08
N GLY A 43 -1.21 12.56 4.94
CA GLY A 43 -2.08 11.43 4.65
C GLY A 43 -1.52 10.16 5.25
N GLN A 44 -2.30 9.09 5.13
CA GLN A 44 -1.95 7.77 5.62
C GLN A 44 -1.66 6.84 4.42
N ILE A 45 -0.67 5.98 4.58
CA ILE A 45 -0.35 4.88 3.67
C ILE A 45 -0.59 3.54 4.37
N ASN A 46 -1.20 2.59 3.66
CA ASN A 46 -1.36 1.21 4.08
C ASN A 46 -1.04 0.29 2.90
N VAL A 47 -0.48 -0.89 3.16
CA VAL A 47 -0.08 -1.86 2.14
C VAL A 47 -0.68 -3.21 2.49
N GLU A 48 -1.39 -3.80 1.53
CA GLU A 48 -2.00 -5.13 1.64
C GLU A 48 -1.80 -5.89 0.31
N GLY A 49 -1.02 -6.97 0.36
CA GLY A 49 -0.68 -7.81 -0.78
C GLY A 49 -0.07 -7.01 -1.94
N ASP A 50 -0.80 -6.96 -3.06
CA ASP A 50 -0.40 -6.25 -4.29
C ASP A 50 -0.94 -4.80 -4.35
N ASN A 51 -1.50 -4.28 -3.24
CA ASN A 51 -2.16 -2.98 -3.17
C ASN A 51 -1.48 -2.02 -2.18
N ILE A 52 -1.41 -0.75 -2.56
CA ILE A 52 -1.05 0.37 -1.69
C ILE A 52 -2.25 1.30 -1.61
N TYR A 53 -2.77 1.51 -0.41
CA TYR A 53 -3.87 2.43 -0.15
C TYR A 53 -3.32 3.75 0.39
N ILE A 54 -3.71 4.86 -0.23
CA ILE A 54 -3.35 6.21 0.22
C ILE A 54 -4.62 6.99 0.48
N GLY A 55 -4.80 7.41 1.73
CA GLY A 55 -5.82 8.36 2.14
C GLY A 55 -5.19 9.73 2.36
N VAL A 56 -5.55 10.73 1.55
CA VAL A 56 -4.98 12.08 1.63
C VAL A 56 -5.98 13.10 1.11
N TYR A 57 -6.13 14.25 1.78
CA TYR A 57 -6.85 15.41 1.27
C TYR A 57 -8.24 15.07 0.66
N GLY A 58 -9.06 14.32 1.39
CA GLY A 58 -10.41 13.96 0.93
C GLY A 58 -10.45 13.01 -0.26
N ILE A 59 -9.36 12.32 -0.58
CA ILE A 59 -9.35 11.25 -1.57
C ILE A 59 -8.80 9.96 -0.98
N LEU A 60 -9.28 8.84 -1.51
CA LEU A 60 -8.74 7.52 -1.26
C LEU A 60 -8.36 6.89 -2.60
N ILE A 61 -7.13 6.43 -2.73
CA ILE A 61 -6.63 5.78 -3.94
C ILE A 61 -6.02 4.42 -3.61
N CYS A 62 -6.06 3.53 -4.59
CA CYS A 62 -5.33 2.28 -4.57
C CYS A 62 -4.35 2.23 -5.73
N LEU A 63 -3.11 1.87 -5.42
CA LEU A 63 -2.01 1.75 -6.34
C LEU A 63 -1.47 0.33 -6.34
N SER A 64 -0.86 -0.08 -7.45
CA SER A 64 -0.12 -1.33 -7.57
C SER A 64 1.21 -1.25 -6.83
N THR A 65 1.55 -2.27 -6.04
CA THR A 65 2.88 -2.41 -5.40
C THR A 65 4.02 -2.63 -6.40
N LYS A 66 3.70 -3.08 -7.62
CA LYS A 66 4.68 -3.47 -8.66
C LYS A 66 5.33 -2.25 -9.30
N ASP A 67 4.54 -1.22 -9.59
CA ASP A 67 4.93 -0.07 -10.41
C ASP A 67 4.27 1.25 -10.01
N GLY A 68 3.43 1.27 -8.96
CA GLY A 68 2.71 2.47 -8.55
C GLY A 68 1.54 2.85 -9.46
N SER A 69 1.15 2.01 -10.42
CA SER A 69 0.01 2.29 -11.30
C SER A 69 -1.30 2.43 -10.54
N LEU A 70 -2.14 3.40 -10.94
CA LEU A 70 -3.45 3.63 -10.33
C LEU A 70 -4.40 2.46 -10.65
N LYS A 71 -4.89 1.79 -9.62
CA LYS A 71 -5.90 0.73 -9.74
C LYS A 71 -7.32 1.29 -9.64
N TRP A 72 -7.57 2.17 -8.67
CA TRP A 72 -8.84 2.88 -8.53
C TRP A 72 -8.69 4.16 -7.69
N LYS A 73 -9.68 5.05 -7.81
CA LYS A 73 -9.79 6.32 -7.05
C LYS A 73 -11.21 6.49 -6.51
N ASN A 74 -11.32 7.00 -5.28
CA ASN A 74 -12.56 7.50 -4.68
C ASN A 74 -12.32 8.92 -4.16
N GLU A 75 -13.19 9.87 -4.54
CA GLU A 75 -13.06 11.29 -4.21
C GLU A 75 -13.70 11.68 -2.87
N LEU A 76 -14.21 10.72 -2.09
CA LEU A 76 -14.86 10.92 -0.78
C LEU A 76 -15.75 12.18 -0.74
N LYS A 77 -16.56 12.37 -1.79
CA LYS A 77 -17.30 13.62 -2.00
C LYS A 77 -18.16 13.94 -0.77
N GLY A 78 -17.99 15.14 -0.23
CA GLY A 78 -18.72 15.62 0.95
C GLY A 78 -18.13 15.22 2.31
N TRP A 79 -16.99 14.52 2.36
CA TRP A 79 -16.37 14.09 3.63
C TRP A 79 -15.34 15.09 4.17
N GLY A 80 -15.03 16.13 3.40
CA GLY A 80 -14.00 17.13 3.74
C GLY A 80 -12.58 16.65 3.44
N TYR A 81 -11.59 17.40 3.94
CA TYR A 81 -10.16 17.20 3.64
C TYR A 81 -9.34 16.73 4.86
N GLY A 82 -10.02 16.22 5.89
CA GLY A 82 -9.39 15.74 7.11
C GLY A 82 -8.54 14.49 6.91
N PHE A 83 -7.88 14.06 8.00
CA PHE A 83 -7.09 12.84 8.01
C PHE A 83 -7.99 11.61 7.78
N VAL A 84 -7.62 10.78 6.81
CA VAL A 84 -8.33 9.52 6.52
C VAL A 84 -7.72 8.42 7.37
N SER A 85 -8.41 8.03 8.44
CA SER A 85 -8.01 6.89 9.27
C SER A 85 -8.40 5.58 8.58
N MET A 86 -7.43 4.69 8.37
CA MET A 86 -7.65 3.38 7.76
C MET A 86 -7.54 2.26 8.80
N GLY A 87 -8.54 1.38 8.83
CA GLY A 87 -8.56 0.13 9.60
C GLY A 87 -8.56 -1.11 8.69
N ASN A 88 -8.27 -2.27 9.28
CA ASN A 88 -7.88 -3.56 8.65
C ASN A 88 -6.36 -3.73 8.50
N VAL A 89 -5.76 -4.28 9.55
CA VAL A 89 -4.52 -5.06 9.49
C VAL A 89 -4.91 -6.53 9.37
N SER A 90 -5.41 -6.94 8.21
CA SER A 90 -5.36 -8.35 7.81
C SER A 90 -3.87 -8.67 7.65
N ASN A 91 -3.25 -9.13 8.74
CA ASN A 91 -1.86 -9.52 8.72
C ASN A 91 -1.75 -10.72 7.77
N GLU A 92 -1.29 -10.53 6.53
CA GLU A 92 -1.10 -11.66 5.61
C GLU A 92 -0.05 -12.63 6.18
N ALA A 93 0.79 -12.18 7.11
CA ALA A 93 1.66 -13.08 7.88
C ALA A 93 0.84 -14.08 8.72
N HIS A 94 -0.34 -13.70 9.24
CA HIS A 94 -1.23 -14.61 9.96
C HIS A 94 -1.92 -15.59 9.00
N ALA A 95 -2.50 -15.11 7.90
CA ALA A 95 -3.10 -15.98 6.88
C ALA A 95 -2.08 -16.95 6.25
N ALA A 96 -0.87 -16.48 5.96
CA ALA A 96 0.23 -17.31 5.46
C ALA A 96 0.74 -18.30 6.52
N SER A 97 0.75 -17.93 7.81
CA SER A 97 1.10 -18.85 8.91
C SER A 97 0.07 -19.98 9.06
N ILE A 98 -1.22 -19.67 8.89
CA ILE A 98 -2.30 -20.67 8.92
C ILE A 98 -2.15 -21.61 7.72
N ALA A 99 -1.94 -21.07 6.52
CA ALA A 99 -1.76 -21.87 5.30
C ALA A 99 -0.51 -22.78 5.37
N ALA A 100 0.61 -22.26 5.88
CA ALA A 100 1.84 -23.04 6.04
C ALA A 100 1.69 -24.16 7.08
N THR A 101 0.98 -23.90 8.19
CA THR A 101 0.72 -24.91 9.23
C THR A 101 -0.24 -25.98 8.72
N ALA A 102 -1.27 -25.60 7.95
CA ALA A 102 -2.19 -26.55 7.34
C ALA A 102 -1.51 -27.47 6.31
N ALA A 103 -0.60 -26.92 5.48
CA ALA A 103 0.17 -27.72 4.53
C ALA A 103 1.11 -28.71 5.23
N ALA A 104 1.77 -28.31 6.31
CA ALA A 104 2.62 -29.18 7.11
C ALA A 104 1.84 -30.33 7.79
N ALA A 105 0.62 -30.06 8.28
CA ALA A 105 -0.24 -31.07 8.88
C ALA A 105 -0.73 -32.12 7.85
N SER A 106 -1.00 -31.68 6.61
CA SER A 106 -1.45 -32.59 5.54
C SER A 106 -0.33 -33.49 4.99
N GLY A 107 0.94 -33.09 5.12
CA GLY A 107 2.09 -33.92 4.72
C GLY A 107 2.48 -35.00 5.74
N ALA A 108 2.16 -34.80 7.03
CA ALA A 108 2.49 -35.74 8.09
C ALA A 108 1.52 -36.94 8.19
N ALA A 109 0.32 -36.83 7.61
CA ALA A 109 -0.69 -37.89 7.60
C ALA A 109 -0.56 -38.88 6.44
N ALA A 110 0.46 -38.72 5.58
CA ALA A 110 0.67 -39.53 4.38
C ALA A 110 1.86 -40.52 4.49
N ILE A 111 2.25 -40.91 5.71
CA ILE A 111 3.29 -41.90 5.99
C ILE A 111 2.70 -43.09 6.73
#